data_AF-A0A0U4YU68-F1
#
_entry.id   AF-A0A0U4YU68-F1
#
_cell.length_a   1.000
_cell.length_b   1.000
_cell.length_c   1.000
_cell.angle_alpha   90.00
_cell.angle_beta   90.00
_cell.angle_gamma   90.00
#
_symmetry.space_group_name_H-M   'P 1'
#
loop_
_entity.id
_entity.type
_entity.pdbx_description
1 polymer ?
#
loop_
_entity_poly.entity_id
_entity_poly.type
_entity_poly.pdbx_seq_one_letter_code
_entity_poly.pdbx_strand_id
1 'polypeptide(L)'
;MSATSIDGNCGSNSDSHATCLGSEFGNCCSVKGYCGKTDAYCGEGCQLEFGTCNDASVQTISRTGSCGATLTSNVTCQGSTYGDCCSTNGFCGGDKTYCGSGCQPMFGNCFDLDEPESSTSSSTSSTSSTSTDTSPTTTGESSEANSGNNHTISSGGSDGLSTGAIAGISVGAAVGGCAIIALLVWFIFFRRRKSAHPEQIIGEDTKPVLVEAYGMPVMPPAQAVHEMEGKHSGPVELPTTRHSRQY
;
A
#
# COMPACT_ATOMS: atom_id res chain seq x y z
N MET A 1 0.98 -24.39 -14.69
CA MET A 1 0.69 -24.16 -13.26
C MET A 1 2.03 -23.84 -12.61
N SER A 2 2.15 -22.72 -11.88
CA SER A 2 3.36 -22.42 -11.11
C SER A 2 3.54 -23.40 -9.96
N ALA A 3 4.78 -23.66 -9.58
CA ALA A 3 5.08 -24.44 -8.38
C ALA A 3 4.75 -23.65 -7.10
N THR A 4 4.40 -24.35 -6.02
CA THR A 4 4.27 -23.72 -4.69
C THR A 4 5.64 -23.28 -4.18
N SER A 5 5.71 -22.08 -3.60
CA SER A 5 6.92 -21.50 -3.01
C SER A 5 7.41 -22.35 -1.82
N ILE A 6 8.70 -22.71 -1.86
CA ILE A 6 9.42 -23.48 -0.82
C ILE A 6 10.46 -22.64 -0.07
N ASP A 7 10.74 -21.43 -0.56
CA ASP A 7 11.73 -20.47 -0.06
C ASP A 7 11.10 -19.18 0.51
N GLY A 8 9.81 -18.97 0.25
CA GLY A 8 9.06 -17.77 0.60
C GLY A 8 9.02 -16.72 -0.51
N ASN A 9 9.65 -16.95 -1.67
CA ASN A 9 9.60 -16.05 -2.83
C ASN A 9 8.46 -16.44 -3.78
N CYS A 10 7.84 -15.44 -4.42
CA CYS A 10 6.71 -15.61 -5.33
C CYS A 10 6.67 -14.58 -6.45
N GLY A 11 5.93 -14.89 -7.52
CA GLY A 11 5.82 -14.04 -8.70
C GLY A 11 7.20 -13.67 -9.26
N SER A 12 7.38 -12.41 -9.66
CA SER A 12 8.63 -11.91 -10.28
C SER A 12 9.87 -11.90 -9.37
N ASN A 13 9.76 -12.29 -8.09
CA ASN A 13 10.89 -12.43 -7.16
C ASN A 13 11.33 -13.90 -7.00
N SER A 14 10.69 -14.83 -7.71
CA SER A 14 11.02 -16.25 -7.77
C SER A 14 11.47 -16.62 -9.18
N ASP A 15 12.62 -17.30 -9.31
CA ASP A 15 13.17 -17.75 -10.61
C ASP A 15 12.21 -18.69 -11.38
N SER A 16 11.25 -19.30 -10.69
CA SER A 16 10.24 -20.20 -11.26
C SER A 16 8.82 -19.60 -11.32
N HIS A 17 8.69 -18.29 -11.05
CA HIS A 17 7.40 -17.60 -10.90
C HIS A 17 6.44 -18.33 -9.93
N ALA A 18 6.97 -18.75 -8.78
CA ALA A 18 6.24 -19.56 -7.81
C ALA A 18 4.99 -18.88 -7.24
N THR A 19 4.02 -19.69 -6.84
CA THR A 19 2.80 -19.27 -6.16
C THR A 19 2.88 -19.56 -4.66
N CYS A 20 2.28 -18.70 -3.85
CA CYS A 20 2.16 -18.90 -2.41
C CYS A 20 1.08 -19.92 -2.02
N LEU A 21 0.22 -20.33 -2.96
CA LEU A 21 -0.87 -21.27 -2.70
C LEU A 21 -0.34 -22.61 -2.13
N GLY A 22 -0.73 -22.91 -0.88
CA GLY A 22 -0.32 -24.10 -0.14
C GLY A 22 1.04 -23.98 0.57
N SER A 23 1.69 -22.81 0.54
CA SER A 23 3.02 -22.60 1.13
C SER A 23 2.97 -22.42 2.66
N GLU A 24 3.95 -22.99 3.36
CA GLU A 24 4.06 -22.87 4.83
C GLU A 24 4.21 -21.41 5.29
N PHE A 25 4.88 -20.57 4.50
CA PHE A 25 5.01 -19.13 4.77
C PHE A 25 3.65 -18.41 4.74
N GLY A 26 2.70 -18.89 3.92
CA GLY A 26 1.38 -18.31 3.75
C GLY A 26 0.94 -18.23 2.29
N ASN A 27 -0.36 -18.01 2.07
CA ASN A 27 -0.98 -18.06 0.75
C ASN A 27 -0.94 -16.74 -0.02
N CYS A 28 -0.55 -15.63 0.60
CA CYS A 28 -0.60 -14.29 0.01
C CYS A 28 0.75 -13.88 -0.60
N CYS A 29 0.78 -13.49 -1.87
CA CYS A 29 1.99 -12.97 -2.51
C CYS A 29 2.02 -11.43 -2.48
N SER A 30 2.87 -10.85 -1.65
CA SER A 30 3.02 -9.39 -1.50
C SER A 30 3.46 -8.68 -2.78
N VAL A 31 3.28 -7.34 -2.86
CA VAL A 31 3.87 -6.46 -3.91
C VAL A 31 5.39 -6.62 -4.10
N LYS A 32 6.09 -7.19 -3.11
CA LYS A 32 7.55 -7.42 -3.13
C LYS A 32 7.93 -8.83 -3.57
N GLY A 33 6.97 -9.69 -3.88
CA GLY A 33 7.22 -11.08 -4.29
C GLY A 33 7.66 -11.98 -3.14
N TYR A 34 7.12 -11.77 -1.94
CA TYR A 34 7.26 -12.66 -0.79
C TYR A 34 5.90 -13.20 -0.33
N CYS A 35 5.88 -14.45 0.13
CA CYS A 35 4.72 -15.12 0.69
C CYS A 35 4.49 -14.79 2.17
N GLY A 36 3.22 -14.69 2.58
CA GLY A 36 2.83 -14.48 3.97
C GLY A 36 1.34 -14.69 4.26
N LYS A 37 0.95 -14.42 5.52
CA LYS A 37 -0.42 -14.63 6.04
C LYS A 37 -1.07 -13.37 6.66
N THR A 38 -0.35 -12.25 6.72
CA THR A 38 -0.84 -10.98 7.32
C THR A 38 -1.13 -9.95 6.23
N ASP A 39 -1.87 -8.88 6.54
CA ASP A 39 -2.23 -7.84 5.54
C ASP A 39 -1.03 -7.19 4.84
N ALA A 40 0.17 -7.21 5.44
CA ALA A 40 1.39 -6.73 4.80
C ALA A 40 1.77 -7.56 3.54
N TYR A 41 1.19 -8.75 3.41
CA TYR A 41 1.32 -9.66 2.26
C TYR A 41 -0.01 -9.85 1.51
N CYS A 42 -1.15 -9.81 2.22
CA CYS A 42 -2.48 -10.10 1.68
C CYS A 42 -3.25 -8.85 1.23
N GLY A 43 -2.92 -7.65 1.74
CA GLY A 43 -3.64 -6.41 1.47
C GLY A 43 -3.27 -5.71 0.17
N GLU A 44 -3.12 -4.38 0.21
CA GLU A 44 -2.89 -3.51 -0.94
C GLU A 44 -1.81 -4.04 -1.90
N GLY A 45 -2.18 -4.21 -3.17
CA GLY A 45 -1.27 -4.63 -4.24
C GLY A 45 -0.79 -6.10 -4.17
N CYS A 46 -1.36 -6.93 -3.30
CA CYS A 46 -1.11 -8.37 -3.33
C CYS A 46 -1.38 -8.96 -4.74
N GLN A 47 -0.52 -9.89 -5.15
CA GLN A 47 -0.49 -10.46 -6.50
C GLN A 47 -1.41 -11.67 -6.62
N LEU A 48 -2.66 -11.45 -7.05
CA LEU A 48 -3.72 -12.47 -7.19
C LEU A 48 -3.33 -13.69 -8.06
N GLU A 49 -2.44 -13.52 -9.04
CA GLU A 49 -1.97 -14.64 -9.89
C GLU A 49 -1.01 -15.59 -9.14
N PHE A 50 -0.38 -15.10 -8.07
CA PHE A 50 0.60 -15.84 -7.27
C PHE A 50 0.17 -16.09 -5.82
N GLY A 51 -1.10 -15.86 -5.48
CA GLY A 51 -1.61 -16.13 -4.12
C GLY A 51 -3.07 -15.72 -3.88
N THR A 52 -3.64 -16.13 -2.76
CA THR A 52 -4.91 -15.56 -2.27
C THR A 52 -4.63 -14.23 -1.59
N CYS A 53 -5.21 -13.15 -2.09
CA CYS A 53 -5.18 -11.84 -1.43
C CYS A 53 -6.42 -11.64 -0.56
N ASN A 54 -6.46 -10.55 0.21
CA ASN A 54 -7.69 -10.05 0.81
C ASN A 54 -8.71 -9.83 -0.32
N ASP A 55 -9.94 -10.30 -0.10
CA ASP A 55 -10.98 -10.33 -1.13
C ASP A 55 -11.31 -8.91 -1.62
N ALA A 56 -11.43 -8.70 -2.93
CA ALA A 56 -11.73 -7.38 -3.52
C ALA A 56 -13.16 -6.85 -3.25
N SER A 57 -13.97 -7.59 -2.49
CA SER A 57 -15.20 -7.11 -1.84
C SER A 57 -14.98 -6.55 -0.42
N VAL A 58 -13.85 -6.87 0.23
CA VAL A 58 -13.51 -6.48 1.60
C VAL A 58 -12.56 -5.29 1.62
N GLN A 59 -13.12 -4.09 1.76
CA GLN A 59 -12.35 -2.84 1.78
C GLN A 59 -11.25 -2.86 2.85
N THR A 60 -10.00 -2.87 2.41
CA THR A 60 -8.83 -2.88 3.32
C THR A 60 -8.48 -1.45 3.73
N ILE A 61 -8.30 -1.21 5.03
CA ILE A 61 -7.94 0.12 5.56
C ILE A 61 -6.52 0.49 5.10
N SER A 62 -6.37 1.69 4.53
CA SER A 62 -5.09 2.22 4.04
C SER A 62 -4.06 2.31 5.16
N ARG A 63 -2.86 1.76 4.89
CA ARG A 63 -1.66 1.87 5.74
C ARG A 63 -0.51 2.60 5.04
N THR A 64 -0.77 3.10 3.84
CA THR A 64 0.18 3.73 2.90
C THR A 64 -0.16 5.20 2.65
N GLY A 65 -1.41 5.60 2.93
CA GLY A 65 -1.98 6.88 2.50
C GLY A 65 -2.61 6.82 1.11
N SER A 66 -2.57 5.68 0.42
CA SER A 66 -3.24 5.45 -0.87
C SER A 66 -4.66 4.89 -0.68
N CYS A 67 -5.55 5.11 -1.65
CA CYS A 67 -6.94 4.63 -1.63
C CYS A 67 -7.55 4.51 -3.04
N GLY A 68 -8.67 3.79 -3.14
CA GLY A 68 -9.41 3.57 -4.38
C GLY A 68 -9.60 2.09 -4.74
N ALA A 69 -10.24 1.83 -5.87
CA ALA A 69 -10.28 0.51 -6.48
C ALA A 69 -9.12 0.33 -7.49
N THR A 70 -8.29 -0.68 -7.23
CA THR A 70 -7.36 -1.27 -8.21
C THR A 70 -7.94 -2.60 -8.69
N LEU A 71 -7.50 -3.09 -9.86
CA LEU A 71 -7.89 -4.41 -10.40
C LEU A 71 -7.68 -5.59 -9.44
N THR A 72 -6.87 -5.43 -8.39
CA THR A 72 -6.49 -6.48 -7.44
C THR A 72 -6.85 -6.17 -5.97
N SER A 73 -7.32 -4.96 -5.65
CA SER A 73 -7.64 -4.56 -4.27
C SER A 73 -8.48 -3.28 -4.17
N ASN A 74 -9.42 -3.23 -3.23
CA ASN A 74 -10.19 -2.06 -2.82
C ASN A 74 -9.66 -1.50 -1.49
N VAL A 75 -9.14 -0.27 -1.50
CA VAL A 75 -8.50 0.35 -0.33
C VAL A 75 -9.30 1.55 0.13
N THR A 76 -9.72 1.55 1.39
CA THR A 76 -10.50 2.62 2.03
C THR A 76 -9.66 3.42 3.01
N CYS A 77 -9.95 4.71 3.13
CA CYS A 77 -9.37 5.60 4.12
C CYS A 77 -10.06 5.50 5.49
N GLN A 78 -11.23 4.86 5.58
CA GLN A 78 -12.03 4.74 6.80
C GLN A 78 -11.20 4.15 7.96
N GLY A 79 -11.05 4.89 9.07
CA GLY A 79 -10.26 4.47 10.23
C GLY A 79 -8.74 4.47 10.01
N SER A 80 -8.25 5.09 8.94
CA SER A 80 -6.82 5.24 8.66
C SER A 80 -6.19 6.41 9.43
N THR A 81 -4.93 6.27 9.82
CA THR A 81 -4.14 7.34 10.49
C THR A 81 -3.89 8.57 9.62
N TYR A 82 -4.17 8.50 8.32
CA TYR A 82 -4.09 9.62 7.39
C TYR A 82 -5.37 10.46 7.33
N GLY A 83 -6.47 9.98 7.93
CA GLY A 83 -7.82 10.58 7.85
C GLY A 83 -8.75 9.82 6.91
N ASP A 84 -10.07 9.96 7.13
CA ASP A 84 -11.11 9.11 6.55
C ASP A 84 -11.45 9.36 5.07
N CYS A 85 -10.92 10.40 4.43
CA CYS A 85 -11.38 10.86 3.11
C CYS A 85 -10.46 10.43 1.97
N CYS A 86 -11.00 9.74 0.96
CA CYS A 86 -10.25 9.39 -0.24
C CYS A 86 -10.38 10.47 -1.32
N SER A 87 -9.32 11.24 -1.56
CA SER A 87 -9.29 12.29 -2.57
C SER A 87 -9.42 11.76 -4.02
N THR A 88 -9.77 12.65 -4.96
CA THR A 88 -9.81 12.35 -6.40
C THR A 88 -8.51 11.76 -6.96
N ASN A 89 -7.37 12.07 -6.32
CA ASN A 89 -6.05 11.60 -6.71
C ASN A 89 -5.68 10.21 -6.13
N GLY A 90 -6.58 9.55 -5.38
CA GLY A 90 -6.32 8.25 -4.75
C GLY A 90 -5.45 8.32 -3.48
N PHE A 91 -5.52 9.44 -2.74
CA PHE A 91 -4.83 9.60 -1.46
C PHE A 91 -5.79 9.91 -0.30
N CYS A 92 -5.50 9.38 0.88
CA CYS A 92 -6.21 9.63 2.13
C CYS A 92 -5.82 10.96 2.77
N GLY A 93 -6.80 11.63 3.38
CA GLY A 93 -6.61 12.83 4.18
C GLY A 93 -7.80 13.12 5.10
N GLY A 94 -7.66 14.08 6.01
CA GLY A 94 -8.76 14.60 6.84
C GLY A 94 -9.26 16.00 6.47
N ASP A 95 -8.51 16.73 5.63
CA ASP A 95 -8.81 18.13 5.30
C ASP A 95 -9.80 18.28 4.14
N LYS A 96 -10.43 19.46 4.04
CA LYS A 96 -11.32 19.89 2.94
C LYS A 96 -10.75 19.63 1.53
N THR A 97 -9.43 19.63 1.36
CA THR A 97 -8.73 19.31 0.10
C THR A 97 -8.87 17.83 -0.32
N TYR A 98 -9.08 16.93 0.63
CA TYR A 98 -9.26 15.49 0.41
C TYR A 98 -10.74 15.07 0.49
N CYS A 99 -11.50 15.69 1.39
CA CYS A 99 -12.89 15.33 1.69
C CYS A 99 -13.94 16.03 0.81
N GLY A 100 -13.57 17.15 0.18
CA GLY A 100 -14.47 17.96 -0.64
C GLY A 100 -14.64 17.47 -2.08
N SER A 101 -14.90 18.41 -3.00
CA SER A 101 -15.24 18.10 -4.39
C SER A 101 -14.21 17.16 -5.07
N GLY A 102 -14.71 16.05 -5.61
CA GLY A 102 -13.90 15.00 -6.22
C GLY A 102 -13.45 13.89 -5.26
N CYS A 103 -13.73 13.98 -3.97
CA CYS A 103 -13.59 12.86 -3.05
C CYS A 103 -14.38 11.63 -3.53
N GLN A 104 -13.84 10.42 -3.30
CA GLN A 104 -14.38 9.15 -3.78
C GLN A 104 -15.20 8.46 -2.67
N PRO A 105 -16.55 8.56 -2.67
CA PRO A 105 -17.39 8.15 -1.53
C PRO A 105 -17.47 6.64 -1.31
N MET A 106 -17.00 5.83 -2.26
CA MET A 106 -16.85 4.38 -2.06
C MET A 106 -15.66 4.03 -1.17
N PHE A 107 -14.65 4.91 -1.06
CA PHE A 107 -13.35 4.62 -0.44
C PHE A 107 -13.02 5.56 0.74
N GLY A 108 -13.97 6.39 1.18
CA GLY A 108 -13.80 7.28 2.33
C GLY A 108 -15.01 8.19 2.59
N ASN A 109 -15.01 8.85 3.76
CA ASN A 109 -16.07 9.77 4.16
C ASN A 109 -15.93 11.12 3.47
N CYS A 110 -16.55 11.25 2.30
CA CYS A 110 -16.64 12.53 1.60
C CYS A 110 -17.74 13.42 2.20
N PHE A 111 -17.53 14.73 2.15
CA PHE A 111 -18.52 15.71 2.57
C PHE A 111 -18.47 16.96 1.67
N ASP A 112 -19.59 17.23 0.99
CA ASP A 112 -19.78 18.42 0.17
C ASP A 112 -19.94 19.65 1.06
N LEU A 113 -19.19 20.72 0.76
CA LEU A 113 -19.05 21.87 1.65
C LEU A 113 -20.07 22.99 1.36
N ASP A 114 -21.33 22.59 1.18
CA ASP A 114 -22.48 23.51 1.05
C ASP A 114 -23.16 23.83 2.40
N GLU A 115 -22.83 23.09 3.47
CA GLU A 115 -23.14 23.49 4.85
C GLU A 115 -22.00 24.39 5.38
N PRO A 116 -22.26 25.67 5.76
CA PRO A 116 -21.24 26.56 6.32
C PRO A 116 -20.84 26.13 7.75
N GLU A 117 -19.62 26.50 8.17
CA GLU A 117 -19.06 26.10 9.48
C GLU A 117 -19.94 26.50 10.68
N SER A 118 -20.71 25.55 11.22
CA SER A 118 -21.22 25.63 12.59
C SER A 118 -20.13 25.14 13.55
N SER A 119 -19.41 26.08 14.14
CA SER A 119 -18.16 25.80 14.86
C SER A 119 -18.36 24.94 16.11
N THR A 120 -17.64 23.82 16.22
CA THR A 120 -17.40 23.13 17.50
C THR A 120 -15.96 22.59 17.53
N SER A 121 -15.03 23.51 17.83
CA SER A 121 -13.60 23.24 17.91
C SER A 121 -13.26 22.42 19.15
N SER A 122 -13.19 21.10 19.04
CA SER A 122 -12.81 20.17 20.12
C SER A 122 -11.29 20.09 20.35
N SER A 123 -10.63 21.25 20.43
CA SER A 123 -9.17 21.38 20.58
C SER A 123 -8.78 21.65 22.03
N THR A 124 -8.82 20.61 22.87
CA THR A 124 -8.66 20.75 24.33
C THR A 124 -7.20 21.01 24.76
N SER A 125 -6.91 22.29 25.03
CA SER A 125 -5.93 22.75 26.04
C SER A 125 -4.43 22.49 25.80
N SER A 126 -3.78 23.40 25.06
CA SER A 126 -2.36 23.72 25.30
C SER A 126 -2.17 24.29 26.72
N THR A 127 -1.18 23.80 27.47
CA THR A 127 -0.87 24.32 28.81
C THR A 127 0.33 25.27 28.74
N SER A 128 0.07 26.59 28.76
CA SER A 128 1.12 27.62 28.74
C SER A 128 1.39 28.16 30.14
N SER A 129 2.64 28.08 30.60
CA SER A 129 3.07 28.59 31.91
C SER A 129 3.31 30.10 31.90
N THR A 130 2.83 30.79 32.94
CA THR A 130 3.01 32.24 33.16
C THR A 130 3.91 32.47 34.36
N SER A 131 4.84 33.42 34.28
CA SER A 131 5.81 33.73 35.34
C SER A 131 5.61 35.14 35.90
N THR A 132 5.46 35.26 37.23
CA THR A 132 5.65 36.53 37.96
C THR A 132 6.28 36.29 39.34
N ASP A 133 7.22 37.17 39.65
CA ASP A 133 8.24 37.22 40.71
C ASP A 133 7.80 37.14 42.19
N THR A 134 8.82 37.07 43.06
CA THR A 134 8.94 37.51 44.48
C THR A 134 9.05 36.43 45.57
N SER A 135 10.11 36.56 46.37
CA SER A 135 10.54 35.78 47.55
C SER A 135 9.83 36.25 48.87
N PRO A 136 10.12 35.78 50.11
CA PRO A 136 11.21 34.87 50.58
C PRO A 136 10.85 33.81 51.66
N THR A 137 11.89 33.13 52.21
CA THR A 137 12.17 32.88 53.67
C THR A 137 12.30 31.40 54.15
N THR A 138 13.56 31.02 54.52
CA THR A 138 14.05 30.09 55.60
C THR A 138 13.87 28.55 55.64
N THR A 139 15.04 27.88 55.56
CA THR A 139 15.63 26.82 56.47
C THR A 139 15.18 25.34 56.50
N GLY A 140 16.20 24.44 56.55
CA GLY A 140 16.15 22.97 56.76
C GLY A 140 16.76 22.21 55.57
N GLU A 141 18.05 21.87 55.47
CA GLU A 141 18.89 20.97 56.32
C GLU A 141 18.37 19.51 56.30
N SER A 142 19.07 18.48 55.78
CA SER A 142 20.36 18.35 55.03
C SER A 142 20.42 16.94 54.36
N SER A 143 21.38 16.45 53.55
CA SER A 143 22.72 16.86 53.05
C SER A 143 22.82 16.44 51.53
N GLU A 144 23.92 16.17 50.79
CA GLU A 144 25.39 16.12 51.04
C GLU A 144 26.25 16.44 49.78
N ALA A 145 26.79 15.44 49.06
CA ALA A 145 27.85 15.55 48.03
C ALA A 145 27.55 14.66 46.79
N ASN A 146 28.17 14.81 45.61
CA ASN A 146 29.46 15.45 45.26
C ASN A 146 29.47 16.02 43.80
N SER A 147 30.48 16.86 43.48
CA SER A 147 30.94 17.43 42.19
C SER A 147 30.29 16.97 40.87
N GLY A 148 30.07 17.79 39.83
CA GLY A 148 30.77 19.00 39.35
C GLY A 148 31.06 18.81 37.84
N ASN A 149 30.84 19.76 36.92
CA ASN A 149 31.21 21.18 36.93
C ASN A 149 30.11 22.11 36.36
N ASN A 150 30.36 23.43 36.47
CA ASN A 150 29.47 24.53 36.11
C ASN A 150 29.96 25.28 34.84
N HIS A 151 29.05 25.70 33.94
CA HIS A 151 29.14 26.93 33.09
C HIS A 151 27.86 27.06 32.22
N THR A 152 26.85 27.89 32.53
CA THR A 152 26.79 29.38 32.48
C THR A 152 26.44 29.98 31.09
N ILE A 153 25.13 30.21 30.89
CA ILE A 153 24.44 31.44 30.44
C ILE A 153 24.51 31.94 28.96
N SER A 154 23.28 32.20 28.43
CA SER A 154 22.79 33.15 27.41
C SER A 154 23.39 33.31 26.00
N SER A 155 22.54 33.00 25.02
CA SER A 155 21.83 33.95 24.14
C SER A 155 22.52 35.22 23.61
N GLY A 156 22.54 35.34 22.28
CA GLY A 156 22.33 36.61 21.56
C GLY A 156 23.59 37.34 21.07
N GLY A 157 23.70 37.51 19.75
CA GLY A 157 24.73 38.32 19.10
C GLY A 157 24.68 38.16 17.57
N SER A 158 24.87 39.25 16.84
CA SER A 158 24.88 39.30 15.37
C SER A 158 26.30 39.32 14.79
N ASP A 159 26.39 39.30 13.46
CA ASP A 159 27.52 39.77 12.65
C ASP A 159 28.87 39.03 12.71
N GLY A 160 29.00 38.07 11.78
CA GLY A 160 29.96 38.27 10.67
C GLY A 160 31.45 37.96 10.89
N LEU A 161 31.82 36.68 10.87
CA LEU A 161 33.17 36.17 10.59
C LEU A 161 33.05 34.88 9.75
N SER A 162 33.91 34.55 8.78
CA SER A 162 34.99 35.31 8.12
C SER A 162 35.22 34.77 6.69
N THR A 163 35.70 35.60 5.77
CA THR A 163 36.00 35.22 4.37
C THR A 163 37.27 34.34 4.30
N GLY A 164 37.11 33.01 4.37
CA GLY A 164 38.28 32.12 4.47
C GLY A 164 38.08 30.62 4.18
N ALA A 165 37.03 30.21 3.44
CA ALA A 165 36.77 28.78 3.17
C ALA A 165 36.28 28.45 1.74
N ILE A 166 36.20 29.43 0.83
CA ILE A 166 35.59 29.25 -0.51
C ILE A 166 36.66 29.38 -1.60
N ALA A 167 37.36 28.29 -1.89
CA ALA A 167 38.35 28.22 -2.97
C ALA A 167 38.46 26.78 -3.55
N GLY A 168 37.82 26.56 -4.70
CA GLY A 168 37.69 25.24 -5.34
C GLY A 168 36.53 24.40 -4.76
N ILE A 169 35.78 23.63 -5.54
CA ILE A 169 35.99 23.24 -6.95
C ILE A 169 34.92 23.86 -7.86
N SER A 170 35.34 24.63 -8.87
CA SER A 170 34.48 25.08 -9.97
C SER A 170 35.08 24.65 -11.32
N VAL A 171 34.22 24.15 -12.22
CA VAL A 171 34.54 23.77 -13.61
C VAL A 171 35.61 22.66 -13.78
N GLY A 172 35.36 21.48 -13.20
CA GLY A 172 35.98 20.21 -13.63
C GLY A 172 35.09 19.35 -14.56
N ALA A 173 33.86 19.79 -14.82
CA ALA A 173 32.80 18.99 -15.41
C ALA A 173 32.78 19.05 -16.96
N ALA A 174 33.70 18.31 -17.60
CA ALA A 174 33.61 18.00 -19.02
C ALA A 174 34.33 16.69 -19.39
N VAL A 175 35.62 16.56 -19.04
CA VAL A 175 36.48 15.47 -19.55
C VAL A 175 36.48 14.25 -18.63
N GLY A 176 36.59 14.43 -17.32
CA GLY A 176 36.70 13.32 -16.35
C GLY A 176 35.43 12.46 -16.25
N GLY A 177 34.25 13.08 -16.24
CA GLY A 177 32.97 12.36 -16.16
C GLY A 177 32.73 11.44 -17.36
N CYS A 178 33.03 11.92 -18.57
CA CYS A 178 32.89 11.14 -19.80
C CYS A 178 33.78 9.89 -19.80
N ALA A 179 35.00 9.97 -19.26
CA ALA A 179 35.89 8.81 -19.15
C ALA A 179 35.32 7.72 -18.21
N ILE A 180 34.79 8.11 -17.05
CA ILE A 180 34.18 7.15 -16.10
C ILE A 180 32.89 6.55 -16.67
N ILE A 181 32.03 7.35 -17.30
CA ILE A 181 30.80 6.86 -17.95
C ILE A 181 31.14 5.90 -19.10
N ALA A 182 32.15 6.21 -19.93
CA ALA A 182 32.61 5.32 -20.99
C ALA A 182 33.16 4.00 -20.43
N LEU A 183 33.93 4.02 -19.34
CA LEU A 183 34.43 2.82 -18.68
C LEU A 183 33.31 1.98 -18.04
N LEU A 184 32.29 2.60 -17.45
CA LEU A 184 31.12 1.88 -16.90
C LEU A 184 30.28 1.24 -18.00
N VAL A 185 29.97 1.98 -19.08
CA VAL A 185 29.24 1.44 -20.25
C VAL A 185 30.05 0.32 -20.91
N TRP A 186 31.36 0.51 -21.08
CA TRP A 186 32.25 -0.53 -21.60
C TRP A 186 32.28 -1.76 -20.69
N PHE A 187 32.40 -1.61 -19.37
CA PHE A 187 32.40 -2.73 -18.43
C PHE A 187 31.09 -3.52 -18.43
N ILE A 188 29.94 -2.82 -18.49
CA ILE A 188 28.61 -3.45 -18.60
C ILE A 188 28.49 -4.19 -19.95
N PHE A 189 28.86 -3.55 -21.05
CA PHE A 189 28.79 -4.15 -22.39
C PHE A 189 29.78 -5.33 -22.55
N PHE A 190 30.96 -5.25 -21.96
CA PHE A 190 31.98 -6.30 -21.98
C PHE A 190 31.63 -7.48 -21.06
N ARG A 191 30.95 -7.23 -19.92
CA ARG A 191 30.29 -8.29 -19.13
C ARG A 191 29.20 -8.98 -19.95
N ARG A 192 28.31 -8.24 -20.61
CA ARG A 192 27.27 -8.82 -21.50
C ARG A 192 27.87 -9.59 -22.67
N ARG A 193 28.98 -9.12 -23.27
CA ARG A 193 29.67 -9.82 -24.37
C ARG A 193 30.33 -11.13 -23.92
N LYS A 194 30.68 -11.29 -22.63
CA LYS A 194 31.11 -12.59 -22.07
C LYS A 194 29.96 -13.59 -21.85
N SER A 195 28.71 -13.16 -21.95
CA SER A 195 27.53 -14.04 -21.94
C SER A 195 27.07 -14.45 -23.35
N ALA A 196 27.76 -14.01 -24.40
CA ALA A 196 27.51 -14.46 -25.76
C ALA A 196 28.18 -15.82 -26.01
N HIS A 197 27.60 -16.90 -25.48
CA HIS A 197 27.88 -18.23 -26.00
C HIS A 197 27.44 -18.28 -27.47
N PRO A 198 28.32 -18.68 -28.41
CA PRO A 198 27.89 -18.93 -29.77
C PRO A 198 26.96 -20.15 -29.80
N GLU A 199 26.02 -20.06 -30.73
CA GLU A 199 25.17 -21.12 -31.25
C GLU A 199 25.77 -22.54 -31.15
N GLN A 200 25.02 -23.45 -30.53
CA GLN A 200 25.13 -24.88 -30.77
C GLN A 200 23.76 -25.39 -31.21
N ILE A 201 23.58 -25.49 -32.52
CA ILE A 201 22.51 -26.30 -33.12
C ILE A 201 22.81 -27.76 -32.79
N ILE A 202 22.25 -28.26 -31.68
CA ILE A 202 22.12 -29.70 -31.44
C ILE A 202 20.74 -30.09 -31.98
N GLY A 203 20.71 -30.51 -33.23
CA GLY A 203 19.58 -31.24 -33.78
C GLY A 203 19.64 -32.66 -33.23
N GLU A 204 18.89 -32.95 -32.17
CA GLU A 204 18.82 -34.30 -31.58
C GLU A 204 17.63 -35.08 -32.13
N ASP A 205 17.92 -36.26 -32.70
CA ASP A 205 17.01 -37.11 -33.48
C ASP A 205 15.94 -37.78 -32.59
N THR A 206 14.96 -36.98 -32.16
CA THR A 206 13.80 -37.47 -31.40
C THR A 206 12.72 -37.91 -32.39
N LYS A 207 12.80 -39.18 -32.79
CA LYS A 207 11.82 -39.88 -33.64
C LYS A 207 10.38 -39.63 -33.18
N PRO A 208 9.40 -39.49 -34.10
CA PRO A 208 8.00 -39.41 -33.72
C PRO A 208 7.55 -40.73 -33.07
N VAL A 209 7.41 -40.72 -31.75
CA VAL A 209 6.72 -41.80 -31.03
C VAL A 209 5.26 -41.79 -31.46
N LEU A 210 4.80 -42.91 -32.01
CA LEU A 210 3.40 -43.13 -32.37
C LEU A 210 2.56 -43.07 -31.09
N VAL A 211 1.84 -41.96 -30.88
CA VAL A 211 0.90 -41.83 -29.75
C VAL A 211 -0.36 -42.63 -30.08
N GLU A 212 -0.35 -43.89 -29.64
CA GLU A 212 -1.44 -44.86 -29.74
C GLU A 212 -2.74 -44.28 -29.13
N ALA A 213 -3.77 -44.09 -29.95
CA ALA A 213 -4.87 -43.18 -29.65
C ALA A 213 -6.14 -43.87 -29.10
N TYR A 214 -6.07 -44.48 -27.91
CA TYR A 214 -7.27 -44.98 -27.22
C TYR A 214 -7.23 -44.72 -25.69
N GLY A 215 -8.26 -44.06 -25.16
CA GLY A 215 -8.35 -43.77 -23.72
C GLY A 215 -9.33 -42.68 -23.28
N MET A 216 -10.36 -42.33 -24.07
CA MET A 216 -11.38 -41.37 -23.63
C MET A 216 -12.27 -41.99 -22.54
N PRO A 217 -12.42 -41.37 -21.35
CA PRO A 217 -13.44 -41.78 -20.39
C PRO A 217 -14.82 -41.46 -20.96
N VAL A 218 -15.70 -42.46 -21.00
CA VAL A 218 -17.06 -42.32 -21.55
C VAL A 218 -17.90 -41.43 -20.65
N MET A 219 -18.36 -40.28 -21.17
CA MET A 219 -19.35 -39.46 -20.47
C MET A 219 -20.69 -40.21 -20.41
N PRO A 220 -21.36 -40.32 -19.25
CA PRO A 220 -22.71 -40.85 -19.17
C PRO A 220 -23.69 -39.92 -19.90
N PRO A 221 -24.79 -40.44 -20.47
CA PRO A 221 -25.77 -39.63 -21.17
C PRO A 221 -26.45 -38.64 -20.22
N ALA A 222 -26.75 -37.44 -20.72
CA ALA A 222 -27.50 -36.44 -19.97
C ALA A 222 -28.88 -36.98 -19.58
N GLN A 223 -29.09 -37.21 -18.28
CA GLN A 223 -30.42 -37.54 -17.77
C GLN A 223 -31.30 -36.28 -17.81
N ALA A 224 -32.60 -36.50 -18.06
CA ALA A 224 -33.54 -35.42 -18.32
C ALA A 224 -33.61 -34.41 -17.17
N VAL A 225 -33.73 -33.13 -17.53
CA VAL A 225 -34.20 -32.11 -16.60
C VAL A 225 -35.58 -32.51 -16.08
N HIS A 226 -35.73 -32.63 -14.76
CA HIS A 226 -37.05 -32.69 -14.16
C HIS A 226 -37.68 -31.30 -14.30
N GLU A 227 -38.74 -31.18 -15.09
CA GLU A 227 -39.61 -30.01 -15.03
C GLU A 227 -40.19 -29.92 -13.62
N MET A 228 -39.83 -28.85 -12.89
CA MET A 228 -40.57 -28.46 -11.70
C MET A 228 -41.60 -27.43 -12.11
N GLU A 229 -42.88 -27.81 -12.02
CA GLU A 229 -44.03 -27.03 -12.48
C GLU A 229 -44.14 -25.71 -11.68
N GLY A 230 -43.49 -24.67 -12.19
CA GLY A 230 -43.37 -23.33 -11.60
C GLY A 230 -44.71 -22.60 -11.59
N LYS A 231 -45.56 -22.96 -10.62
CA LYS A 231 -46.98 -22.59 -10.53
C LYS A 231 -47.20 -21.08 -10.71
N HIS A 232 -47.93 -20.74 -11.76
CA HIS A 232 -48.17 -19.36 -12.19
C HIS A 232 -48.99 -18.59 -11.14
N SER A 233 -48.33 -17.73 -10.37
CA SER A 233 -48.97 -16.85 -9.38
C SER A 233 -49.48 -15.58 -10.08
N GLY A 234 -50.80 -15.39 -10.10
CA GLY A 234 -51.44 -14.24 -10.74
C GLY A 234 -51.15 -12.89 -10.06
N PRO A 235 -51.49 -11.77 -10.72
CA PRO A 235 -51.29 -10.43 -10.17
C PRO A 235 -52.14 -10.21 -8.92
N VAL A 236 -51.54 -9.60 -7.90
CA VAL A 236 -52.23 -9.20 -6.66
C VAL A 236 -52.93 -7.86 -6.89
N GLU A 237 -54.26 -7.84 -6.76
CA GLU A 237 -55.03 -6.59 -6.76
C GLU A 237 -54.83 -5.81 -5.46
N LEU A 238 -54.71 -4.48 -5.55
CA LEU A 238 -54.62 -3.61 -4.38
C LEU A 238 -56.02 -3.40 -3.77
N PRO A 239 -56.23 -3.65 -2.46
CA PRO A 239 -57.48 -3.29 -1.80
C PRO A 239 -57.61 -1.77 -1.70
N THR A 240 -58.69 -1.22 -2.27
CA THR A 240 -58.96 0.21 -2.21
C THR A 240 -59.45 0.63 -0.82
N THR A 241 -58.66 1.43 -0.10
CA THR A 241 -58.97 1.96 1.24
C THR A 241 -60.09 3.00 1.21
N ARG A 242 -61.33 2.51 1.14
CA ARG A 242 -62.55 3.32 1.25
C ARG A 242 -62.66 3.93 2.65
N HIS A 243 -62.25 5.19 2.80
CA HIS A 243 -62.55 5.98 4.00
C HIS A 243 -64.05 6.28 4.07
N SER A 244 -64.80 5.46 4.79
CA SER A 244 -66.17 5.77 5.17
C SER A 244 -66.18 6.90 6.22
N ARG A 245 -66.85 7.99 5.90
CA ARG A 245 -67.28 9.01 6.88
C ARG A 245 -68.39 8.44 7.78
N GLN A 246 -68.72 9.24 8.81
CA GLN A 246 -69.87 9.14 9.72
C GLN A 246 -69.65 8.20 10.92
N TYR A 247 -70.07 8.57 12.15
CA TYR A 247 -70.76 9.80 12.61
C TYR A 247 -69.95 10.54 13.67
#